data_AF-A0A531KJK8-F1
#
_entry.id   AF-A0A531KJK8-F1
#
_cell.length_a   1.000
_cell.length_b   1.000
_cell.length_c   1.000
_cell.angle_alpha   90.00
_cell.angle_beta   90.00
_cell.angle_gamma   90.00
#
_symmetry.space_group_name_H-M   'P 1'
#
loop_
_entity.id
_entity.type
_entity.pdbx_description
1 polymer ?
#
loop_
_entity_poly.entity_id
_entity_poly.type
_entity_poly.pdbx_seq_one_letter_code
_entity_poly.pdbx_strand_id
1 'polypeptide(L)' 'MLQALSDDRFKSTPHQVAHNGLTDRISLPFFIYPDVDARLTSREGRHTFSVAEMMLRNYESVETGNGAGRARELQ' A
#
# COMPACT_ATOMS: atom_id res chain seq x y z
N MET A 1 -2.43 4.05 2.09
CA MET A 1 -2.60 5.14 3.08
C MET A 1 -2.80 6.49 2.44
N LEU A 2 -1.85 7.04 1.66
CA LEU A 2 -2.01 8.37 1.05
C LEU A 2 -3.30 8.50 0.23
N GLN A 3 -3.64 7.47 -0.56
CA GLN A 3 -4.90 7.47 -1.31
C GLN A 3 -6.13 7.65 -0.41
N ALA A 4 -6.22 6.88 0.67
CA ALA A 4 -7.30 7.00 1.66
C ALA A 4 -7.28 8.38 2.34
N LEU A 5 -6.11 8.84 2.80
CA LEU A 5 -5.95 10.16 3.44
C LEU A 5 -6.40 11.30 2.53
N SER A 6 -6.12 11.17 1.22
CA SER A 6 -6.38 12.21 0.22
C SER A 6 -7.80 12.18 -0.36
N ASP A 7 -8.70 11.33 0.17
CA ASP A 7 -10.04 11.18 -0.39
C ASP A 7 -10.02 10.82 -1.87
N ASP A 8 -9.13 9.89 -2.23
CA ASP A 8 -8.92 9.44 -3.62
C ASP A 8 -8.37 10.50 -4.59
N ARG A 9 -8.03 11.72 -4.12
CA ARG A 9 -7.37 12.74 -4.95
C ARG A 9 -6.03 12.26 -5.50
N PHE A 10 -5.26 11.54 -4.68
CA PHE A 10 -4.05 10.84 -5.12
C PHE A 10 -4.31 9.35 -5.14
N LYS A 11 -3.98 8.67 -6.25
CA LYS A 11 -4.22 7.24 -6.41
C LYS A 11 -2.93 6.46 -6.25
N SER A 12 -2.99 5.38 -5.47
CA SER A 12 -1.93 4.39 -5.42
C SER A 12 -1.95 3.60 -6.73
N THR A 13 -0.86 3.67 -7.49
CA THR A 13 -0.77 2.98 -8.78
C THR A 13 -0.42 1.51 -8.57
N PRO A 14 -1.23 0.57 -9.09
CA PRO A 14 -0.87 -0.85 -9.05
C PRO A 14 0.38 -1.09 -9.90
N HIS A 15 1.31 -1.91 -9.40
CA HIS A 15 2.54 -2.27 -10.12
C HIS A 15 3.00 -3.69 -9.73
N GLN A 16 3.70 -4.36 -10.66
CA GLN A 16 4.30 -5.68 -10.46
C GLN A 16 5.68 -5.74 -11.11
N VAL A 17 6.49 -6.72 -10.70
CA VAL A 17 7.82 -6.97 -11.29
C VAL A 17 7.76 -8.28 -12.08
N ALA A 18 8.07 -8.22 -13.37
CA ALA A 18 8.22 -9.42 -14.19
C ALA A 18 9.54 -10.13 -13.84
N HIS A 19 9.46 -11.45 -13.63
CA HIS A 19 10.60 -12.30 -13.28
C HIS A 19 11.11 -13.11 -14.49
N ASN A 20 11.21 -12.48 -15.67
CA ASN A 20 11.61 -13.12 -16.92
C ASN A 20 12.85 -12.48 -17.58
N GLY A 21 13.63 -11.71 -16.80
CA GLY A 21 14.85 -11.06 -17.29
C GLY A 21 16.03 -12.01 -17.42
N LEU A 22 16.93 -11.75 -18.37
CA LEU A 22 18.19 -12.47 -18.57
C LEU A 22 19.29 -12.09 -17.57
N THR A 23 19.03 -11.13 -16.69
CA THR A 23 20.00 -10.58 -15.73
C THR A 23 19.34 -10.38 -14.38
N ASP A 24 20.14 -10.49 -13.32
CA ASP A 24 19.67 -10.29 -11.95
C ASP A 24 19.26 -8.82 -11.72
N ARG A 25 18.15 -8.65 -11.00
CA ARG A 25 17.64 -7.32 -10.61
C ARG A 25 17.69 -7.17 -9.11
N ILE A 26 18.42 -6.16 -8.64
CA ILE A 26 18.47 -5.76 -7.23
C ILE A 26 17.46 -4.64 -6.97
N SER A 27 16.76 -4.70 -5.83
CA SER A 27 15.84 -3.65 -5.38
C SER A 27 15.99 -3.44 -3.88
N LEU A 28 16.30 -2.21 -3.46
CA LEU A 28 16.42 -1.80 -2.06
C LEU A 28 15.39 -0.71 -1.76
N PRO A 29 14.11 -1.05 -1.53
CA PRO A 29 13.07 -0.06 -1.33
C PRO A 29 13.10 0.52 0.08
N PHE A 30 12.77 1.80 0.19
CA PHE A 30 12.45 2.46 1.46
C PHE A 30 10.96 2.82 1.48
N PHE A 31 10.28 2.45 2.55
CA PHE A 31 8.86 2.71 2.72
C PHE A 31 8.64 3.73 3.83
N ILE A 32 7.89 4.78 3.53
CA ILE A 32 7.54 5.82 4.49
C ILE A 32 6.12 5.55 4.95
N TYR A 33 5.97 5.32 6.24
CA TYR A 33 4.69 5.16 6.90
C TYR A 33 4.46 6.34 7.86
N PRO A 34 3.20 6.76 8.05
CA PRO A 34 2.84 7.57 9.20
C PRO A 34 3.17 6.83 10.51
N ASP A 35 3.12 7.55 11.63
CA ASP A 35 3.18 6.94 12.95
C ASP A 35 2.19 5.77 13.06
N VAL A 36 2.68 4.61 13.51
CA VAL A 36 1.94 3.36 13.56
C VAL A 36 0.73 3.43 14.49
N ASP A 37 0.83 4.22 15.57
CA ASP A 37 -0.22 4.38 16.56
C ASP A 37 -1.23 5.47 16.18
N ALA A 38 -1.00 6.18 15.06
CA ALA A 38 -1.88 7.25 14.62
C ALA A 38 -3.22 6.72 14.09
N ARG A 39 -4.25 7.52 14.35
CA ARG A 39 -5.55 7.46 13.65
C ARG A 39 -5.66 8.66 12.74
N LEU A 40 -5.81 8.42 11.45
CA LEU A 40 -5.84 9.46 10.43
C LEU A 40 -7.26 9.64 9.90
N THR A 41 -7.70 10.89 9.84
CA THR A 41 -8.98 11.27 9.22
C THR A 41 -8.71 11.78 7.81
N SER A 42 -9.54 11.38 6.85
CA SER A 42 -9.42 11.83 5.46
C SER A 42 -9.55 13.35 5.34
N ARG A 43 -9.00 13.92 4.26
CA ARG A 43 -8.99 15.36 3.97
C ARG A 43 -10.37 16.02 4.08
N GLU A 44 -11.41 15.33 3.64
CA GLU A 44 -12.81 15.78 3.64
C GLU A 44 -13.57 15.34 4.89
N GLY A 45 -12.91 14.68 5.85
CA GLY A 45 -13.53 14.20 7.08
C GLY A 45 -14.44 12.99 6.89
N ARG A 46 -14.44 12.36 5.72
CA ARG A 46 -15.39 11.29 5.36
C ARG A 46 -15.12 9.97 6.06
N HIS A 47 -13.87 9.67 6.38
CA HIS A 47 -13.52 8.46 7.11
C HIS A 47 -12.26 8.60 7.95
N THR A 48 -12.21 7.88 9.07
CA THR A 48 -11.02 7.75 9.92
C THR A 48 -10.51 6.31 9.87
N PHE A 49 -9.19 6.12 9.80
CA PHE A 49 -8.57 4.80 9.79
C PHE A 49 -7.36 4.73 10.73
N SER A 50 -7.12 3.56 11.32
CA SER A 50 -5.89 3.26 12.06
C SER A 50 -4.77 2.92 11.09
N VAL A 51 -3.58 3.48 11.34
CA VAL A 51 -2.38 3.17 10.56
C VAL A 51 -1.99 1.71 10.75
N ALA A 52 -1.89 1.24 12.01
CA ALA A 52 -1.60 -0.15 12.33
C ALA A 52 -2.54 -1.15 11.64
N GLU A 53 -3.85 -0.92 11.69
CA GLU A 53 -4.83 -1.84 11.07
C GLU A 53 -4.67 -1.90 9.55
N MET A 54 -4.41 -0.76 8.89
CA MET A 54 -4.18 -0.74 7.44
C MET A 54 -2.86 -1.43 7.06
N MET A 55 -1.80 -1.29 7.88
CA MET A 55 -0.54 -2.01 7.67
C MET A 55 -0.73 -3.52 7.81
N LEU A 56 -1.40 -3.97 8.87
CA LEU A 56 -1.66 -5.39 9.12
C LEU A 56 -2.45 -6.03 7.97
N ARG A 57 -3.52 -5.38 7.49
CA ARG A 57 -4.29 -5.86 6.34
C ARG A 57 -3.44 -5.97 5.07
N ASN A 58 -2.56 -5.01 4.81
CA ASN A 58 -1.66 -5.07 3.66
C ASN A 58 -0.64 -6.21 3.82
N TYR A 59 -0.09 -6.40 5.03
CA TYR A 59 0.83 -7.48 5.32
C TYR A 59 0.19 -8.85 5.09
N GLU A 60 -0.98 -9.10 5.67
CA GLU A 60 -1.75 -10.34 5.45
C GLU A 60 -2.06 -10.59 3.97
N SER A 61 -2.38 -9.53 3.21
CA SER A 61 -2.59 -9.63 1.77
C SER A 61 -1.32 -10.04 1.01
N VAL A 62 -0.15 -9.52 1.40
CA VAL A 62 1.13 -9.92 0.82
C VAL A 62 1.44 -11.39 1.12
N GLU A 63 1.30 -11.81 2.37
CA GLU A 63 1.58 -13.19 2.81
C GLU A 63 0.69 -14.22 2.10
N THR A 64 -0.54 -13.83 1.74
CA THR A 64 -1.48 -14.67 0.99
C THR A 64 -1.28 -14.64 -0.53
N GLY A 65 -0.18 -14.04 -1.02
CA GLY A 65 0.16 -13.99 -2.45
C GLY A 65 -0.67 -13.00 -3.28
N ASN A 66 -1.46 -12.16 -2.62
CA ASN A 66 -2.31 -11.16 -3.28
C ASN A 66 -1.58 -9.83 -3.55
N GLY A 67 -0.38 -9.67 -3.00
CA GLY A 67 0.35 -8.42 -2.98
C GLY A 67 -0.28 -7.37 -2.06
N ALA A 68 0.37 -6.21 -1.95
CA ALA A 68 -0.06 -5.12 -1.08
C ALA A 68 -1.03 -4.16 -1.79
N GLY A 69 -1.94 -3.55 -1.04
CA GLY A 69 -2.82 -2.49 -1.54
C GLY A 69 -3.62 -2.91 -2.77
N ARG A 70 -3.37 -2.26 -3.91
CA ARG A 70 -4.09 -2.46 -5.18
C ARG A 70 -3.43 -3.48 -6.11
N ALA A 71 -2.43 -4.24 -5.64
CA ALA A 71 -1.72 -5.21 -6.48
C ALA A 71 -2.64 -6.27 -7.11
N ARG A 72 -3.73 -6.66 -6.43
CA ARG A 72 -4.75 -7.58 -6.96
C ARG A 72 -5.38 -7.15 -8.28
N GLU A 73 -5.33 -5.86 -8.62
CA GLU A 73 -5.88 -5.34 -9.87
C GLU A 73 -5.03 -5.69 -11.11
N LEU A 74 -3.87 -6.32 -10.91
CA LEU A 74 -2.98 -6.79 -11.99
C LEU A 74 -3.15 -8.29 -12.30
N GLN A 75 -4.00 -8.98 -11.54
CA GLN A 75 -4.29 -10.41 -11.71
C GLN A 75 -5.34 -10.66 -12.78
#